data_AF-A0A535GW02-F1
#
_entry.id   AF-A0A535GW02-F1
#
_cell.length_a   1.000
_cell.length_b   1.000
_cell.length_c   1.000
_cell.angle_alpha   90.00
_cell.angle_beta   90.00
_cell.angle_gamma   90.00
#
_symmetry.space_group_name_H-M   'P 1'
#
loop_
_entity.id
_entity.type
_entity.pdbx_description
1 polymer ?
#
loop_
_entity_poly.entity_id
_entity_poly.type
_entity_poly.pdbx_seq_one_letter_code
_entity_poly.pdbx_strand_id
1 'polypeptide(L)'
;MKFLFKGIVVLALGVVLLSTISASAATVNRQSNSRTSTTATPINHLVVIFDENISFDHYFGTYPFAKNLPGEPQFNASRNTPSVNGLNMALLKANPNLANPTRLDRSQALTCDQDHNYKDEQLAFDHGLMDHFVQSVSGGSCTDKSIVMDYYDGNTVTALWNYAQHFAMSDNSYDTVFGPSTPGALNLVS
;
A
#
# COMPACT_ATOMS: atom_id res chain seq x y z
N MET A 1 -9.64 -61.63 -47.23
CA MET A 1 -10.83 -62.51 -47.27
C MET A 1 -12.06 -61.65 -47.00
N LYS A 2 -13.01 -61.67 -47.93
CA LYS A 2 -14.31 -60.99 -47.85
C LYS A 2 -15.17 -61.61 -46.75
N PHE A 3 -15.97 -60.83 -46.03
CA PHE A 3 -17.38 -61.18 -45.80
C PHE A 3 -18.21 -59.90 -45.65
N LEU A 4 -19.20 -59.79 -46.54
CA LEU A 4 -20.29 -58.81 -46.53
C LEU A 4 -21.30 -59.17 -45.44
N PHE A 5 -21.90 -58.15 -44.82
CA PHE A 5 -23.31 -58.23 -44.39
C PHE A 5 -24.05 -56.96 -44.81
N LYS A 6 -25.17 -57.16 -45.52
CA LYS A 6 -26.14 -56.16 -45.96
C LYS A 6 -27.11 -55.86 -44.81
N GLY A 7 -27.53 -54.60 -44.66
CA GLY A 7 -28.57 -54.21 -43.71
C GLY A 7 -29.19 -52.84 -44.01
N ILE A 8 -30.19 -52.86 -44.90
CA ILE A 8 -31.39 -52.02 -45.05
C ILE A 8 -31.36 -50.57 -44.49
N VAL A 9 -31.51 -49.61 -45.40
CA VAL A 9 -31.85 -48.20 -45.14
C VAL A 9 -33.37 -48.07 -44.99
N VAL A 10 -33.83 -47.46 -43.89
CA VAL A 10 -35.20 -46.94 -43.75
C VAL A 10 -35.10 -45.43 -43.67
N LEU A 11 -35.57 -44.73 -44.70
CA LEU A 11 -35.68 -43.28 -44.72
C LEU A 11 -37.00 -42.88 -44.05
N ALA A 12 -36.94 -42.25 -42.87
CA ALA A 12 -38.08 -41.56 -42.27
C ALA A 12 -37.97 -40.07 -42.61
N LEU A 13 -38.87 -39.57 -43.47
CA LEU A 13 -39.03 -38.14 -43.75
C LEU A 13 -39.73 -37.46 -42.57
N GLY A 14 -38.96 -36.77 -41.74
CA GLY A 14 -39.47 -35.85 -40.72
C GLY A 14 -39.68 -34.45 -41.32
N VAL A 15 -40.91 -33.96 -41.33
CA VAL A 15 -41.24 -32.58 -41.71
C VAL A 15 -40.84 -31.65 -40.56
N VAL A 16 -39.88 -30.77 -40.80
CA VAL A 16 -39.48 -29.71 -39.84
C VAL A 16 -40.28 -28.45 -40.18
N LEU A 17 -41.17 -28.04 -39.27
CA LEU A 17 -41.82 -26.73 -39.29
C LEU A 17 -40.82 -25.68 -38.81
N LEU A 18 -40.36 -24.82 -39.72
CA LEU A 18 -39.51 -23.68 -39.40
C LEU A 18 -40.40 -22.52 -38.92
N SER A 19 -40.44 -22.28 -37.60
CA SER A 19 -41.01 -21.06 -37.03
C SER A 19 -39.98 -19.93 -37.12
N THR A 20 -40.24 -18.93 -37.97
CA THR A 20 -39.43 -17.71 -38.04
C THR A 20 -39.70 -16.84 -36.83
N ILE A 21 -38.78 -16.84 -35.85
CA ILE A 21 -38.77 -15.86 -34.76
C ILE A 21 -38.11 -14.59 -35.29
N SER A 22 -38.91 -13.57 -35.61
CA SER A 22 -38.39 -12.23 -35.88
C SER A 22 -37.88 -11.64 -34.56
N ALA A 23 -36.57 -11.64 -34.36
CA ALA A 23 -35.92 -10.92 -33.28
C ALA A 23 -35.91 -9.42 -33.59
N SER A 24 -36.83 -8.66 -33.00
CA SER A 24 -36.76 -7.20 -32.99
C SER A 24 -35.56 -6.80 -32.13
N ALA A 25 -34.46 -6.38 -32.77
CA ALA A 25 -33.35 -5.75 -32.09
C ALA A 25 -33.82 -4.41 -31.53
N ALA A 26 -34.13 -4.36 -30.23
CA ALA A 26 -34.33 -3.10 -29.53
C ALA A 26 -32.98 -2.38 -29.51
N THR A 27 -32.85 -1.32 -30.31
CA THR A 27 -31.76 -0.34 -30.19
C THR A 27 -31.88 0.32 -28.83
N VAL A 28 -31.11 -0.19 -27.86
CA VAL A 28 -30.86 0.53 -26.61
C VAL A 28 -30.05 1.76 -27.00
N ASN A 29 -30.74 2.90 -27.08
CA ASN A 29 -30.09 4.20 -27.21
C ASN A 29 -29.38 4.46 -25.87
N ARG A 30 -28.13 3.98 -25.74
CA ARG A 30 -27.24 4.46 -24.68
C ARG A 30 -27.01 5.93 -24.96
N GLN A 31 -27.87 6.79 -24.41
CA GLN A 31 -27.51 8.16 -24.15
C GLN A 31 -26.27 8.11 -23.27
N SER A 32 -25.10 8.19 -23.90
CA SER A 32 -23.86 8.52 -23.21
C SER A 32 -24.06 9.96 -22.74
N ASN A 33 -24.70 10.11 -21.59
CA ASN A 33 -24.74 11.34 -20.86
C ASN A 33 -23.31 11.54 -20.33
N SER A 34 -22.41 11.92 -21.24
CA SER A 34 -21.06 12.39 -20.93
C SER A 34 -21.25 13.73 -20.25
N ARG A 35 -21.70 13.69 -19.00
CA ARG A 35 -21.46 14.78 -18.07
C ARG A 35 -19.96 14.79 -17.89
N THR A 36 -19.27 15.55 -18.72
CA THR A 36 -17.92 16.03 -18.41
C THR A 36 -18.06 16.75 -17.08
N SER A 37 -17.69 16.07 -15.99
CA SER A 37 -17.57 16.69 -14.68
C SER A 37 -16.53 17.79 -14.83
N THR A 38 -16.93 19.04 -14.63
CA THR A 38 -16.00 20.16 -14.64
C THR A 38 -15.24 20.15 -13.31
N THR A 39 -13.94 19.90 -13.34
CA THR A 39 -13.07 19.89 -12.16
C THR A 39 -12.37 21.25 -11.99
N ALA A 40 -12.05 21.63 -10.75
CA ALA A 40 -11.32 22.88 -10.47
C ALA A 40 -9.84 22.82 -10.90
N THR A 41 -9.30 21.61 -11.05
CA THR A 41 -7.94 21.35 -11.53
C THR A 41 -7.99 20.43 -12.75
N PRO A 42 -6.88 20.23 -13.47
CA PRO A 42 -6.81 19.23 -14.55
C PRO A 42 -7.02 17.77 -14.10
N ILE A 43 -7.07 17.48 -12.79
CA ILE A 43 -7.23 16.13 -12.26
C ILE A 43 -8.70 15.71 -12.39
N ASN A 44 -8.97 14.78 -13.31
CA ASN A 44 -10.31 14.22 -13.55
C ASN A 44 -10.59 12.93 -12.77
N HIS A 45 -9.53 12.24 -12.33
CA HIS A 45 -9.62 10.99 -11.59
C HIS A 45 -8.62 11.03 -10.43
N LEU A 46 -9.11 10.74 -9.24
CA LEU A 46 -8.29 10.57 -8.03
C LEU A 46 -8.42 9.12 -7.58
N VAL A 47 -7.29 8.44 -7.43
CA VAL A 47 -7.20 7.12 -6.81
C VAL A 47 -6.49 7.30 -5.49
N VAL A 48 -7.15 6.93 -4.39
CA VAL A 48 -6.58 6.95 -3.05
C VAL A 48 -6.17 5.52 -2.71
N ILE A 49 -4.87 5.30 -2.57
CA ILE A 49 -4.29 4.07 -2.01
C ILE A 49 -4.03 4.36 -0.54
N PHE A 50 -4.74 3.67 0.34
CA PHE A 50 -4.67 3.87 1.78
C PHE A 50 -3.96 2.67 2.41
N ASP A 51 -2.67 2.83 2.66
CA ASP A 51 -1.81 1.84 3.30
C ASP A 51 -2.08 1.78 4.82
N GLU A 52 -1.51 0.80 5.51
CA GLU A 52 -1.84 0.46 6.90
C GLU A 52 -0.60 0.47 7.80
N ASN A 53 -0.77 0.92 9.05
CA ASN A 53 0.11 0.66 10.21
C ASN A 53 1.58 1.11 10.13
N ILE A 54 1.96 2.06 9.27
CA ILE A 54 3.36 2.45 9.11
C ILE A 54 3.58 3.96 9.30
N SER A 55 4.50 4.31 10.20
CA SER A 55 4.92 5.70 10.43
C SER A 55 5.83 6.22 9.32
N PHE A 56 5.90 7.55 9.19
CA PHE A 56 6.80 8.19 8.23
C PHE A 56 8.26 7.79 8.43
N ASP A 57 8.77 7.84 9.67
CA ASP A 57 10.17 7.51 9.96
C ASP A 57 10.51 6.05 9.67
N HIS A 58 9.55 5.14 9.80
CA HIS A 58 9.75 3.72 9.50
C HIS A 58 10.00 3.47 8.00
N TYR A 59 9.36 4.22 7.10
CA TYR A 59 9.59 4.08 5.65
C TYR A 59 10.56 5.09 5.08
N PHE A 60 10.60 6.32 5.59
CA PHE A 60 11.29 7.45 4.97
C PHE A 60 12.24 8.19 5.91
N GLY A 61 12.39 7.75 7.16
CA GLY A 61 13.21 8.45 8.16
C GLY A 61 14.66 8.63 7.72
N THR A 62 15.20 7.71 6.92
CA THR A 62 16.55 7.81 6.35
C THR A 62 16.60 8.24 4.89
N TYR A 63 15.46 8.57 4.27
CA TYR A 63 15.42 9.04 2.90
C TYR A 63 16.29 10.30 2.72
N PRO A 64 17.10 10.41 1.66
CA PRO A 64 17.24 9.50 0.52
C PRO A 64 18.51 8.62 0.59
N PHE A 65 18.99 8.27 1.79
CA PHE A 65 20.25 7.53 1.98
C PHE A 65 20.00 6.06 2.30
N ALA A 66 20.34 5.18 1.36
CA ALA A 66 20.24 3.74 1.53
C ALA A 66 21.62 3.10 1.77
N LYS A 67 21.65 1.99 2.50
CA LYS A 67 22.91 1.29 2.86
C LYS A 67 23.58 0.61 1.68
N ASN A 68 22.80 0.13 0.71
CA ASN A 68 23.27 -0.43 -0.56
C ASN A 68 24.21 -1.65 -0.38
N LEU A 69 23.84 -2.60 0.50
CA LEU A 69 24.65 -3.80 0.70
C LEU A 69 24.68 -4.69 -0.57
N PRO A 70 25.75 -5.47 -0.78
CA PRO A 70 25.83 -6.40 -1.90
C PRO A 70 24.65 -7.37 -1.91
N GLY A 71 23.97 -7.49 -3.05
CA GLY A 71 22.81 -8.39 -3.24
C GLY A 71 21.45 -7.75 -2.95
N GLU A 72 21.39 -6.56 -2.34
CA GLU A 72 20.15 -5.81 -2.20
C GLU A 72 19.91 -4.89 -3.42
N PRO A 73 18.65 -4.58 -3.76
CA PRO A 73 18.33 -3.53 -4.71
C PRO A 73 18.95 -2.21 -4.31
N GLN A 74 19.71 -1.64 -5.22
CA GLN A 74 20.46 -0.42 -4.98
C GLN A 74 19.53 0.78 -5.11
N PHE A 75 19.67 1.75 -4.20
CA PHE A 75 19.02 3.04 -4.29
C PHE A 75 20.08 4.14 -4.23
N ASN A 76 20.06 5.01 -5.24
CA ASN A 76 20.92 6.18 -5.28
C ASN A 76 20.05 7.40 -5.57
N ALA A 77 20.06 8.37 -4.66
CA ALA A 77 19.31 9.60 -4.81
C ALA A 77 19.75 10.37 -6.08
N SER A 78 18.80 10.96 -6.77
CA SER A 78 19.06 11.91 -7.85
C SER A 78 19.77 13.15 -7.33
N ARG A 79 20.46 13.85 -8.22
CA ARG A 79 21.03 15.16 -7.87
C ARG A 79 19.90 16.10 -7.43
N ASN A 80 20.16 16.86 -6.36
CA ASN A 80 19.22 17.83 -5.77
C ASN A 80 17.94 17.22 -5.19
N THR A 81 17.94 15.93 -4.82
CA THR A 81 16.86 15.38 -3.98
C THR A 81 16.73 16.21 -2.69
N PRO A 82 15.53 16.72 -2.37
CA PRO A 82 15.29 17.43 -1.12
C PRO A 82 15.50 16.52 0.10
N SER A 83 15.96 17.10 1.21
CA SER A 83 15.94 16.43 2.51
C SER A 83 14.51 16.32 3.05
N VAL A 84 14.30 15.37 3.96
CA VAL A 84 13.07 15.24 4.75
C VAL A 84 13.35 15.58 6.21
N ASN A 85 12.31 15.93 6.95
CA ASN A 85 12.32 15.94 8.40
C ASN A 85 12.31 14.49 8.94
N GLY A 86 13.47 13.85 8.99
CA GLY A 86 13.62 12.45 9.40
C GLY A 86 14.73 12.20 10.44
N LEU A 87 15.19 10.95 10.48
CA LEU A 87 16.19 10.43 11.42
C LEU A 87 17.60 10.96 11.12
N ASN A 88 17.93 12.08 11.75
CA ASN A 88 19.28 12.63 11.73
C ASN A 88 20.26 11.81 12.61
N MET A 89 21.55 12.15 12.55
CA MET A 89 22.59 11.42 13.29
C MET A 89 22.42 11.43 14.81
N ALA A 90 21.80 12.47 15.40
CA ALA A 90 21.53 12.51 16.83
C ALA A 90 20.42 11.51 17.17
N LEU A 91 19.32 11.50 16.42
CA LEU A 91 18.22 10.55 16.61
C LEU A 91 18.63 9.09 16.35
N LEU A 92 19.58 8.84 15.45
CA LEU A 92 20.09 7.49 15.16
C LEU A 92 21.05 6.95 16.24
N LYS A 93 21.74 7.81 16.99
CA LYS A 93 22.81 7.40 17.93
C LYS A 93 22.53 7.69 19.40
N ALA A 94 21.65 8.64 19.66
CA ALA A 94 21.30 9.13 20.99
C ALA A 94 19.81 9.52 21.00
N ASN A 95 18.95 8.60 20.55
CA ASN A 95 17.51 8.73 20.65
C ASN A 95 17.11 8.78 22.14
N PRO A 96 16.09 9.59 22.51
CA PRO A 96 15.65 9.65 23.90
C PRO A 96 14.91 8.38 24.36
N ASN A 97 14.44 7.53 23.44
CA ASN A 97 13.83 6.24 23.76
C ASN A 97 14.84 5.23 24.34
N LEU A 98 14.32 4.15 24.93
CA LEU A 98 15.15 3.06 25.50
C LEU A 98 16.00 2.30 24.47
N ALA A 99 15.74 2.48 23.18
CA ALA A 99 16.53 1.91 22.09
C ALA A 99 16.74 2.96 21.00
N ASN A 100 17.90 2.91 20.34
CA ASN A 100 18.16 3.69 19.14
C ASN A 100 17.51 3.01 17.92
N PRO A 101 17.00 3.77 16.95
CA PRO A 101 16.56 3.24 15.67
C PRO A 101 17.64 2.45 14.95
N THR A 102 17.30 1.24 14.50
CA THR A 102 18.21 0.43 13.66
C THR A 102 17.57 0.10 12.33
N ARG A 103 18.42 -0.16 11.33
CA ARG A 103 17.96 -0.53 9.99
C ARG A 103 17.52 -1.99 9.98
N LEU A 104 16.29 -2.25 9.55
CA LEU A 104 15.81 -3.58 9.20
C LEU A 104 16.40 -4.05 7.88
N ASP A 105 16.93 -5.28 7.87
CA ASP A 105 17.39 -5.90 6.64
C ASP A 105 16.22 -6.21 5.70
N ARG A 106 16.46 -6.29 4.39
CA ARG A 106 15.44 -6.70 3.42
C ARG A 106 14.86 -8.09 3.72
N SER A 107 15.63 -9.00 4.34
CA SER A 107 15.11 -10.29 4.79
C SER A 107 14.08 -10.18 5.92
N GLN A 108 13.99 -9.01 6.57
CA GLN A 108 13.04 -8.69 7.63
C GLN A 108 11.87 -7.84 7.11
N ALA A 109 11.61 -7.82 5.80
CA ALA A 109 10.56 -7.01 5.18
C ALA A 109 9.13 -7.24 5.72
N LEU A 110 8.90 -8.36 6.41
CA LEU A 110 7.70 -8.59 7.20
C LEU A 110 8.04 -8.49 8.68
N THR A 111 7.58 -7.42 9.31
CA THR A 111 7.64 -7.26 10.76
C THR A 111 6.36 -7.79 11.39
N CYS A 112 6.46 -8.09 12.67
CA CYS A 112 5.29 -8.19 13.53
C CYS A 112 4.64 -6.80 13.71
N ASP A 113 3.37 -6.81 14.08
CA ASP A 113 2.57 -5.61 14.33
C ASP A 113 2.84 -5.04 15.73
N GLN A 114 2.98 -3.72 15.81
CA GLN A 114 3.14 -2.96 17.06
C GLN A 114 1.80 -2.60 17.66
N ASP A 115 1.80 -2.17 18.92
CA ASP A 115 0.58 -1.59 19.49
C ASP A 115 0.36 -0.19 18.90
N HIS A 116 -0.87 0.06 18.46
CA HIS A 116 -1.33 1.30 17.84
C HIS A 116 -2.71 1.68 18.42
N ASN A 117 -2.92 1.34 19.70
CA ASN A 117 -4.08 1.77 20.46
C ASN A 117 -4.01 3.26 20.80
N TYR A 118 -5.16 3.94 20.73
CA TYR A 118 -5.29 5.38 20.96
C TYR A 118 -4.56 5.86 22.23
N LYS A 119 -4.75 5.16 23.36
CA LYS A 119 -4.19 5.59 24.63
C LYS A 119 -2.68 5.37 24.70
N ASP A 120 -2.21 4.29 24.12
CA ASP A 120 -0.81 3.88 24.19
C ASP A 120 0.07 4.75 23.28
N GLU A 121 -0.45 5.17 22.12
CA GLU A 121 0.21 6.18 21.30
C GLU A 121 0.31 7.55 21.98
N GLN A 122 -0.74 7.97 22.71
CA GLN A 122 -0.68 9.19 23.53
C GLN A 122 0.39 9.09 24.62
N LEU A 123 0.57 7.91 25.23
CA LEU A 123 1.60 7.68 26.22
C LEU A 123 3.00 7.65 25.60
N ALA A 124 3.15 7.11 24.39
CA ALA A 124 4.41 7.08 23.66
C ALA A 124 4.89 8.49 23.26
N PHE A 125 3.97 9.37 22.88
CA PHE A 125 4.28 10.77 22.58
C PHE A 125 4.74 11.56 23.80
N ASP A 126 4.39 11.11 24.99
CA ASP A 126 4.72 11.69 26.30
C ASP A 126 4.79 13.23 26.31
N HIS A 127 3.64 13.87 26.08
CA HIS A 127 3.53 15.34 26.11
C HIS A 127 4.50 16.09 25.17
N GLY A 128 4.99 15.41 24.12
CA GLY A 128 5.95 15.94 23.15
C GLY A 128 7.42 15.61 23.45
N LEU A 129 7.72 14.83 24.49
CA LEU A 129 9.08 14.34 24.76
C LEU A 129 9.51 13.22 23.81
N MET A 130 8.55 12.42 23.34
CA MET A 130 8.75 11.39 22.32
C MET A 130 9.76 10.29 22.71
N ASP A 131 9.78 9.90 23.98
CA ASP A 131 10.82 9.03 24.58
C ASP A 131 10.26 7.72 25.20
N HIS A 132 8.97 7.44 24.98
CA HIS A 132 8.24 6.32 25.57
C HIS A 132 7.74 5.27 24.56
N PHE A 133 8.23 5.28 23.32
CA PHE A 133 7.76 4.35 22.28
C PHE A 133 8.04 2.88 22.63
N VAL A 134 9.24 2.57 23.13
CA VAL A 134 9.61 1.19 23.54
C VAL A 134 8.77 0.73 24.74
N GLN A 135 8.28 1.64 25.57
CA GLN A 135 7.54 1.33 26.78
C GLN A 135 6.05 1.13 26.48
N SER A 136 5.50 1.97 25.61
CA SER A 136 4.05 2.14 25.44
C SER A 136 3.49 1.45 24.21
N VAL A 137 4.17 1.52 23.07
CA VAL A 137 3.63 0.99 21.79
C VAL A 137 4.38 -0.26 21.30
N SER A 138 5.36 -0.74 22.06
CA SER A 138 6.02 -2.00 21.76
C SER A 138 5.22 -3.21 22.22
N GLY A 139 5.35 -4.33 21.50
CA GLY A 139 4.91 -5.63 22.00
C GLY A 139 3.47 -5.98 21.69
N GLY A 140 2.94 -5.54 20.53
CA GLY A 140 1.74 -6.13 19.93
C GLY A 140 1.94 -7.63 19.67
N SER A 141 2.26 -8.01 18.43
CA SER A 141 2.66 -9.40 18.12
C SER A 141 4.18 -9.63 18.23
N CYS A 142 4.92 -8.59 18.63
CA CYS A 142 6.38 -8.58 18.64
C CYS A 142 6.99 -9.08 19.94
N THR A 143 7.94 -10.01 19.83
CA THR A 143 8.73 -10.48 20.98
C THR A 143 9.84 -9.49 21.33
N ASP A 144 10.52 -8.93 20.32
CA ASP A 144 11.49 -7.85 20.50
C ASP A 144 10.77 -6.52 20.58
N LYS A 145 10.91 -5.83 21.71
CA LYS A 145 10.30 -4.52 21.93
C LYS A 145 11.02 -3.38 21.24
N SER A 146 12.30 -3.54 20.92
CA SER A 146 13.10 -2.49 20.29
C SER A 146 12.75 -2.27 18.83
N ILE A 147 12.13 -3.25 18.18
CA ILE A 147 11.75 -3.20 16.75
C ILE A 147 10.76 -2.07 16.43
N VAL A 148 10.04 -1.53 17.42
CA VAL A 148 9.21 -0.33 17.27
C VAL A 148 10.02 0.91 16.87
N MET A 149 11.31 0.92 17.16
CA MET A 149 12.23 2.01 16.81
C MET A 149 12.84 1.84 15.42
N ASP A 150 12.73 0.67 14.81
CA ASP A 150 13.49 0.34 13.61
C ASP A 150 12.87 0.93 12.34
N TYR A 151 13.66 1.03 11.28
CA TYR A 151 13.28 1.63 10.01
C TYR A 151 13.77 0.82 8.81
N TYR A 152 13.09 1.01 7.68
CA TYR A 152 13.56 0.59 6.36
C TYR A 152 14.26 1.73 5.63
N ASP A 153 15.07 1.35 4.64
CA ASP A 153 15.61 2.28 3.64
C ASP A 153 15.19 1.86 2.22
N GLY A 154 15.70 2.59 1.22
CA GLY A 154 15.42 2.34 -0.19
C GLY A 154 15.86 0.97 -0.71
N ASN A 155 16.63 0.19 0.07
CA ASN A 155 16.96 -1.18 -0.29
C ASN A 155 15.82 -2.16 0.03
N THR A 156 14.87 -1.81 0.91
CA THR A 156 13.69 -2.62 1.22
C THR A 156 12.44 -2.01 0.59
N VAL A 157 12.10 -0.76 0.93
CA VAL A 157 10.92 -0.04 0.39
C VAL A 157 11.24 0.67 -0.93
N THR A 158 11.94 -0.04 -1.80
CA THR A 158 12.53 0.50 -3.04
C THR A 158 11.51 1.17 -3.94
N ALA A 159 10.28 0.64 -4.04
CA ALA A 159 9.23 1.23 -4.86
C ALA A 159 8.79 2.60 -4.32
N LEU A 160 8.54 2.69 -3.02
CA LEU A 160 8.11 3.93 -2.35
C LEU A 160 9.16 5.04 -2.47
N TRP A 161 10.44 4.71 -2.26
CA TRP A 161 11.51 5.69 -2.43
C TRP A 161 11.68 6.14 -3.88
N ASN A 162 11.49 5.25 -4.86
CA ASN A 162 11.48 5.67 -6.26
C ASN A 162 10.25 6.53 -6.59
N TYR A 163 9.08 6.27 -6.00
CA TYR A 163 7.95 7.19 -6.15
C TYR A 163 8.30 8.58 -5.60
N ALA A 164 8.94 8.67 -4.44
CA ALA A 164 9.40 9.96 -3.89
C ALA A 164 10.46 10.66 -4.78
N GLN A 165 11.27 9.92 -5.53
CA GLN A 165 12.22 10.48 -6.51
C GLN A 165 11.56 11.05 -7.77
N HIS A 166 10.40 10.51 -8.16
CA HIS A 166 9.74 10.83 -9.43
C HIS A 166 8.45 11.64 -9.29
N PHE A 167 7.88 11.68 -8.09
CA PHE A 167 6.63 12.36 -7.78
C PHE A 167 6.80 13.27 -6.55
N ALA A 168 5.71 13.58 -5.86
CA ALA A 168 5.72 14.37 -4.64
C ALA A 168 5.59 13.48 -3.41
N MET A 169 6.20 13.92 -2.31
CA MET A 169 6.08 13.33 -0.99
C MET A 169 5.89 14.47 0.03
N SER A 170 5.09 14.22 1.07
CA SER A 170 4.94 15.13 2.22
C SER A 170 5.57 14.48 3.45
N ASP A 171 6.46 15.20 4.13
CA ASP A 171 7.07 14.81 5.41
C ASP A 171 6.38 15.49 6.61
N ASN A 172 5.19 16.05 6.38
CA ASN A 172 4.43 16.80 7.37
C ASN A 172 2.92 16.50 7.24
N SER A 173 2.60 15.20 7.18
CA SER A 173 1.22 14.68 7.13
C SER A 173 1.00 13.77 8.34
N TYR A 174 -0.08 14.01 9.07
CA TYR A 174 -0.38 13.32 10.32
C TYR A 174 -1.78 12.71 10.26
N ASP A 175 -1.99 11.67 11.05
CA ASP A 175 -3.34 11.21 11.34
C ASP A 175 -4.14 12.32 12.03
N THR A 176 -5.42 12.39 11.72
CA THR A 176 -6.32 13.39 12.32
C THR A 176 -6.45 13.19 13.83
N VAL A 177 -6.36 11.93 14.30
CA VAL A 177 -6.38 11.52 15.70
C VAL A 177 -5.47 10.33 15.89
N PHE A 178 -4.99 10.11 17.12
CA PHE A 178 -4.28 8.88 17.49
C PHE A 178 -5.14 7.62 17.29
N GLY A 179 -4.49 6.47 17.28
CA GLY A 179 -5.11 5.17 17.42
C GLY A 179 -5.26 4.41 16.11
N PRO A 180 -6.10 3.35 16.12
CA PRO A 180 -6.01 2.30 15.13
C PRO A 180 -6.69 2.63 13.80
N SER A 181 -6.70 1.65 12.89
CA SER A 181 -7.21 1.80 11.52
C SER A 181 -8.67 2.28 11.42
N THR A 182 -9.55 1.94 12.37
CA THR A 182 -10.97 2.36 12.29
C THR A 182 -11.14 3.88 12.38
N PRO A 183 -10.60 4.58 13.39
CA PRO A 183 -10.51 6.05 13.36
C PRO A 183 -9.87 6.61 12.09
N GLY A 184 -8.76 6.04 11.61
CA GLY A 184 -8.06 6.50 10.41
C GLY A 184 -8.94 6.45 9.15
N ALA A 185 -9.61 5.32 8.92
CA ALA A 185 -10.49 5.13 7.78
C ALA A 185 -11.73 6.06 7.82
N LEU A 186 -12.29 6.32 9.00
CA LEU A 186 -13.39 7.27 9.16
C LEU A 186 -12.92 8.70 8.83
N ASN A 187 -11.82 9.14 9.42
CA ASN A 187 -11.26 10.48 9.20
C ASN A 187 -10.85 10.73 7.73
N LEU A 188 -10.52 9.69 6.97
CA LEU A 188 -10.20 9.82 5.55
C LEU A 188 -11.41 10.22 4.69
N VAL A 189 -12.61 9.77 5.06
CA VAL A 189 -13.80 9.84 4.20
C VAL A 189 -14.94 10.71 4.73
N SER A 190 -14.88 11.17 5.98
CA SER A 190 -15.94 11.96 6.65
C SER A 190 -15.39 13.11 7.48
#